data_AF-A0A660MJH2-F1
#
_entry.id   AF-A0A660MJH2-F1
#
_cell.length_a   1.000
_cell.length_b   1.000
_cell.length_c   1.000
_cell.angle_alpha   90.00
_cell.angle_beta   90.00
_cell.angle_gamma   90.00
#
_symmetry.space_group_name_H-M   'P 1'
#
loop_
_entity.id
_entity.type
_entity.pdbx_description
1 polymer ?
#
loop_
_entity_poly.entity_id
_entity_poly.type
_entity_poly.pdbx_seq_one_letter_code
_entity_poly.pdbx_strand_id
1 'polypeptide(L)'
;MKILAASLALLLTACSAALPLAQGDVRAPFISQYQVTAEDGTDSLVVGEYQGDDRWRWLQTSPLGAPLARQIYESGQWRNDGFLPPNRSATALFTALMLRENPAAFPQVQREGDDYRFRGQRWLHEQTRNAVHELTTPAGRWQVKALTP
;
A
#
# COMPACT_ATOMS: atom_id res chain seq x y z
N MET A 1 36.99 -6.42 3.09
CA MET A 1 35.77 -6.78 3.84
C MET A 1 34.80 -5.63 4.11
N LYS A 2 35.24 -4.37 4.28
CA LYS A 2 34.32 -3.22 4.49
C LYS A 2 33.45 -2.85 3.27
N ILE A 3 33.95 -3.09 2.05
CA ILE A 3 33.24 -2.74 0.80
C ILE A 3 32.07 -3.72 0.53
N LEU A 4 32.22 -5.02 0.82
CA LEU A 4 31.13 -5.99 0.66
C LEU A 4 29.96 -5.73 1.64
N ALA A 5 30.24 -5.26 2.85
CA ALA A 5 29.19 -4.94 3.83
C ALA A 5 28.37 -3.70 3.42
N ALA A 6 29.00 -2.70 2.78
CA ALA A 6 28.32 -1.51 2.29
C ALA A 6 27.42 -1.83 1.08
N SER A 7 27.87 -2.68 0.16
CA SER A 7 27.06 -3.11 -1.01
C SER A 7 25.84 -3.93 -0.62
N LEU A 8 25.95 -4.76 0.43
CA LEU A 8 24.82 -5.55 0.94
C LEU A 8 23.75 -4.66 1.61
N ALA A 9 24.16 -3.60 2.31
CA ALA A 9 23.22 -2.65 2.93
C ALA A 9 22.42 -1.81 1.92
N LEU A 10 22.98 -1.49 0.75
CA LEU A 10 22.28 -0.78 -0.33
C LEU A 10 21.27 -1.66 -1.11
N LEU A 11 21.43 -3.00 -1.06
CA LEU A 11 20.52 -3.93 -1.74
C LEU A 11 19.25 -4.24 -0.92
N LEU A 12 19.26 -3.96 0.38
CA LEU A 12 18.17 -4.29 1.31
C LEU A 12 17.08 -3.20 1.41
N THR A 13 17.29 -2.01 0.84
CA THR A 13 16.32 -0.90 0.92
C THR A 13 15.39 -0.79 -0.30
N ALA A 14 15.54 -1.65 -1.32
CA ALA A 14 14.82 -1.52 -2.58
C ALA A 14 13.40 -2.15 -2.59
N CYS A 15 13.10 -3.10 -1.70
CA CYS A 15 11.83 -3.84 -1.71
C CYS A 15 10.86 -3.37 -0.63
N SER A 16 10.46 -2.09 -0.65
CA SER A 16 9.25 -1.53 0.01
C SER A 16 9.26 0.01 0.04
N ALA A 17 9.91 0.66 -0.94
CA ALA A 17 9.88 2.12 -1.00
C ALA A 17 8.47 2.60 -1.33
N ALA A 18 8.02 3.61 -0.59
CA ALA A 18 6.81 4.38 -0.89
C ALA A 18 6.81 4.77 -2.37
N LEU A 19 5.72 4.53 -3.08
CA LEU A 19 5.57 5.11 -4.41
C LEU A 19 5.21 6.60 -4.23
N PRO A 20 5.98 7.53 -4.82
CA PRO A 20 5.64 8.95 -4.74
C PRO A 20 4.35 9.22 -5.52
N LEU A 21 3.45 10.06 -5.02
CA LEU A 21 2.32 10.55 -5.81
C LEU A 21 2.81 11.67 -6.73
N ALA A 22 2.27 11.72 -7.95
CA ALA A 22 2.26 12.96 -8.71
C ALA A 22 1.26 13.90 -8.05
N GLN A 23 1.72 15.11 -7.72
CA GLN A 23 0.87 16.11 -7.10
C GLN A 23 -0.31 16.45 -8.00
N GLY A 24 -1.51 16.60 -7.43
CA GLY A 24 -2.67 17.17 -8.12
C GLY A 24 -3.92 16.30 -8.20
N ASP A 25 -4.17 15.38 -7.26
CA ASP A 25 -5.46 14.69 -7.19
C ASP A 25 -6.57 15.63 -6.67
N VAL A 26 -7.42 16.12 -7.59
CA VAL A 26 -8.51 17.07 -7.33
C VAL A 26 -9.82 16.43 -6.86
N ARG A 27 -9.82 15.12 -6.56
CA ARG A 27 -11.05 14.43 -6.10
C ARG A 27 -11.52 15.01 -4.75
N ALA A 28 -12.84 14.97 -4.54
CA ALA A 28 -13.40 15.27 -3.22
C ALA A 28 -12.93 14.23 -2.19
N PRO A 29 -12.79 14.59 -0.90
CA PRO A 29 -12.48 13.63 0.17
C PRO A 29 -13.46 12.45 0.20
N PHE A 30 -12.95 11.25 0.45
CA PHE A 30 -13.76 10.03 0.52
C PHE A 30 -13.17 9.00 1.47
N ILE A 31 -13.99 8.00 1.81
CA ILE A 31 -13.59 6.87 2.65
C ILE A 31 -13.75 5.59 1.84
N SER A 32 -12.71 4.77 1.86
CA SER A 32 -12.68 3.42 1.31
C SER A 32 -12.53 2.40 2.44
N GLN A 33 -13.21 1.26 2.32
CA GLN A 33 -13.20 0.20 3.32
C GLN A 33 -12.98 -1.15 2.65
N TYR A 34 -12.16 -1.99 3.28
CA TYR A 34 -11.78 -3.29 2.74
C TYR A 34 -11.73 -4.34 3.84
N GLN A 35 -12.23 -5.54 3.53
CA GLN A 35 -11.86 -6.76 4.23
C GLN A 35 -10.58 -7.31 3.59
N VAL A 36 -9.60 -7.62 4.43
CA VAL A 36 -8.28 -8.07 3.98
C VAL A 36 -7.88 -9.34 4.71
N THR A 37 -7.51 -10.37 3.96
CA THR A 37 -6.92 -11.61 4.48
C THR A 37 -5.47 -11.69 4.01
N ALA A 38 -4.53 -11.74 4.96
CA ALA A 38 -3.11 -11.90 4.66
C ALA A 38 -2.77 -13.34 4.25
N GLU A 39 -1.57 -13.56 3.71
CA GLU A 39 -1.11 -14.89 3.29
C GLU A 39 -1.12 -15.94 4.41
N ASP A 40 -0.90 -15.53 5.65
CA ASP A 40 -0.96 -16.41 6.83
C ASP A 40 -2.39 -16.71 7.31
N GLY A 41 -3.41 -16.23 6.59
CA GLY A 41 -4.82 -16.39 6.94
C GLY A 41 -5.33 -15.36 7.95
N THR A 42 -4.52 -14.38 8.36
CA THR A 42 -4.96 -13.34 9.29
C THR A 42 -5.94 -12.39 8.61
N ASP A 43 -7.16 -12.34 9.13
CA ASP A 43 -8.18 -11.38 8.71
C ASP A 43 -7.98 -10.02 9.38
N SER A 44 -8.31 -8.96 8.65
CA SER A 44 -8.29 -7.58 9.13
C SER A 44 -9.28 -6.71 8.36
N LEU A 45 -9.60 -5.55 8.94
CA LEU A 45 -10.29 -4.47 8.25
C LEU A 45 -9.29 -3.36 7.96
N VAL A 46 -9.36 -2.81 6.74
CA VAL A 46 -8.57 -1.65 6.32
C VAL A 46 -9.50 -0.52 5.92
N VAL A 47 -9.22 0.67 6.44
CA VAL A 47 -9.92 1.91 6.10
C VAL A 47 -8.91 2.92 5.57
N GLY A 48 -9.18 3.45 4.37
CA GLY A 48 -8.42 4.53 3.77
C GLY A 48 -9.29 5.77 3.64
N GLU A 49 -8.91 6.84 4.31
CA GLU A 49 -9.52 8.16 4.20
C GLU A 49 -8.66 9.04 3.30
N TYR A 50 -9.18 9.40 2.14
CA TYR A 50 -8.61 10.45 1.30
C TYR A 50 -9.07 11.81 1.80
N GLN A 51 -8.14 12.70 2.11
CA GLN A 51 -8.41 14.01 2.72
C GLN A 51 -8.30 15.18 1.73
N GLY A 52 -8.07 14.91 0.45
CA GLY A 52 -7.71 15.93 -0.55
C GLY A 52 -6.21 16.21 -0.59
N ASP A 53 -5.76 16.92 -1.63
CA ASP A 53 -4.38 17.36 -1.82
C ASP A 53 -3.34 16.24 -1.65
N ASP A 54 -3.63 15.07 -2.23
CA ASP A 54 -2.75 13.88 -2.18
C ASP A 54 -2.48 13.35 -0.75
N ARG A 55 -3.31 13.75 0.23
CA ARG A 55 -3.19 13.31 1.62
C ARG A 55 -4.13 12.15 1.94
N TRP A 56 -3.57 11.13 2.57
CA TRP A 56 -4.32 9.96 3.02
C TRP A 56 -4.07 9.66 4.49
N ARG A 57 -5.10 9.14 5.17
CA ARG A 57 -4.97 8.48 6.47
C ARG A 57 -5.47 7.05 6.36
N TRP A 58 -4.64 6.11 6.78
CA TRP A 58 -4.89 4.69 6.71
C TRP A 58 -4.90 4.06 8.11
N LEU A 59 -5.85 3.17 8.32
CA LEU A 59 -6.01 2.36 9.53
C LEU A 59 -6.20 0.90 9.13
N GLN A 60 -5.45 0.01 9.75
CA GLN A 60 -5.71 -1.43 9.72
C GLN A 60 -6.02 -1.91 11.14
N THR A 61 -7.11 -2.65 11.31
CA THR A 61 -7.52 -3.24 12.59
C THR A 61 -7.68 -4.75 12.46
N SER A 62 -7.44 -5.46 13.55
CA SER A 62 -7.85 -6.86 13.67
C SER A 62 -9.38 -6.98 13.62
N PRO A 63 -9.94 -8.20 13.48
CA PRO A 63 -11.39 -8.40 13.48
C PRO A 63 -12.05 -7.99 14.80
N LEU A 64 -11.28 -7.94 15.89
CA LEU A 64 -11.73 -7.50 17.21
C LEU A 64 -11.51 -5.99 17.45
N GLY A 65 -11.06 -5.25 16.44
CA GLY A 65 -10.86 -3.80 16.50
C GLY A 65 -9.51 -3.33 17.06
N ALA A 66 -8.58 -4.24 17.36
CA ALA A 66 -7.24 -3.84 17.81
C ALA A 66 -6.45 -3.20 16.65
N PRO A 67 -5.82 -2.04 16.83
CA PRO A 67 -5.13 -1.37 15.73
C PRO A 67 -3.80 -2.08 15.41
N LEU A 68 -3.65 -2.54 14.17
CA LEU A 68 -2.45 -3.22 13.65
C LEU A 68 -1.49 -2.24 12.98
N ALA A 69 -2.01 -1.21 12.32
CA ALA A 69 -1.23 -0.14 11.72
C ALA A 69 -2.07 1.13 11.57
N ARG A 70 -1.42 2.28 11.74
CA ARG A 70 -1.99 3.60 11.48
C ARG A 70 -0.95 4.47 10.80
N GLN A 71 -1.24 4.95 9.61
CA GLN A 71 -0.26 5.67 8.80
C GLN A 71 -0.91 6.82 8.04
N ILE A 72 -0.18 7.92 7.90
CA ILE A 72 -0.54 9.05 7.04
C ILE A 72 0.41 9.04 5.85
N TYR A 73 -0.14 9.24 4.66
CA TYR A 73 0.62 9.58 3.46
C TYR A 73 0.43 11.06 3.17
N GLU A 74 1.52 11.82 3.13
CA GLU A 74 1.50 13.24 2.82
C GLU A 74 2.85 13.65 2.23
N SER A 75 2.84 14.55 1.24
CA SER A 75 4.06 15.06 0.59
C SER A 75 4.99 13.95 0.08
N GLY A 76 4.42 12.85 -0.45
CA GLY A 76 5.19 11.75 -1.01
C GLY A 76 5.81 10.80 0.02
N GLN A 77 5.48 10.93 1.30
CA GLN A 77 6.11 10.18 2.41
C GLN A 77 5.07 9.51 3.30
N TRP A 78 5.41 8.32 3.79
CA TRP A 78 4.67 7.64 4.84
C TRP A 78 5.17 8.06 6.22
N ARG A 79 4.24 8.34 7.13
CA ARG A 79 4.53 8.50 8.56
C ARG A 79 3.55 7.67 9.38
N ASN A 80 4.00 7.17 10.53
CA ASN A 80 3.08 6.57 11.49
C ASN A 80 2.17 7.64 12.10
N ASP A 81 0.92 7.28 12.32
CA ASP A 81 -0.08 8.12 12.96
C ASP A 81 -0.32 7.62 14.40
N GLY A 82 0.34 8.27 15.35
CA GLY A 82 0.37 7.88 16.76
C GLY A 82 1.60 7.05 17.15
N PHE A 83 1.46 6.19 18.16
CA PHE A 83 2.58 5.47 18.79
C PHE A 83 2.77 4.02 18.31
N LEU A 84 2.05 3.59 17.27
CA LEU A 84 2.26 2.25 16.72
C LEU A 84 3.64 2.14 16.05
N PRO A 85 4.30 0.98 16.14
CA PRO A 85 5.57 0.76 15.47
C PRO A 85 5.41 0.82 13.93
N PRO A 86 6.47 1.18 13.19
CA PRO A 86 6.45 1.11 11.73
C PRO A 86 6.07 -0.28 11.24
N ASN A 87 5.11 -0.36 10.32
CA ASN A 87 4.64 -1.61 9.74
C ASN A 87 4.80 -1.56 8.20
N ARG A 88 5.93 -2.10 7.70
CA ARG A 88 6.25 -2.07 6.26
C ARG A 88 5.27 -2.89 5.41
N SER A 89 4.72 -3.97 5.98
CA SER A 89 3.70 -4.79 5.33
C SER A 89 2.42 -3.97 5.10
N ALA A 90 1.95 -3.27 6.14
CA ALA A 90 0.81 -2.35 6.02
C ALA A 90 1.08 -1.20 5.04
N THR A 91 2.30 -0.61 5.06
CA THR A 91 2.68 0.44 4.09
C THR A 91 2.57 -0.05 2.64
N ALA A 92 3.02 -1.27 2.35
CA ALA A 92 2.92 -1.85 1.01
C ALA A 92 1.47 -2.14 0.62
N LEU A 93 0.68 -2.70 1.54
CA LEU A 93 -0.76 -2.90 1.34
C LEU A 93 -1.47 -1.58 1.03
N PHE A 94 -1.30 -0.55 1.87
CA PHE A 94 -1.94 0.76 1.66
C PHE A 94 -1.51 1.40 0.35
N THR A 95 -0.22 1.32 0.00
CA THR A 95 0.27 1.82 -1.30
C THR A 95 -0.37 1.06 -2.47
N ALA A 96 -0.56 -0.26 -2.36
CA ALA A 96 -1.23 -1.06 -3.39
C ALA A 96 -2.72 -0.71 -3.50
N LEU A 97 -3.39 -0.43 -2.38
CA LEU A 97 -4.77 0.05 -2.37
C LEU A 97 -4.87 1.44 -3.04
N MET A 98 -3.98 2.37 -2.72
CA MET A 98 -3.91 3.70 -3.37
C MET A 98 -3.69 3.58 -4.88
N LEU A 99 -2.77 2.73 -5.31
CA LEU A 99 -2.46 2.51 -6.73
C LEU A 99 -3.66 1.95 -7.49
N ARG A 100 -4.43 1.04 -6.89
CA ARG A 100 -5.66 0.53 -7.48
C ARG A 100 -6.78 1.57 -7.52
N GLU A 101 -6.88 2.38 -6.46
CA GLU A 101 -7.92 3.41 -6.32
C GLU A 101 -7.72 4.57 -7.30
N ASN A 102 -6.47 4.97 -7.57
CA ASN A 102 -6.15 5.99 -8.56
C ASN A 102 -4.78 5.73 -9.22
N PRO A 103 -4.72 4.88 -10.25
CA PRO A 103 -3.49 4.61 -10.97
C PRO A 103 -2.86 5.87 -11.59
N ALA A 104 -3.68 6.85 -11.99
CA ALA A 104 -3.23 8.09 -12.61
C ALA A 104 -2.41 8.97 -11.64
N ALA A 105 -2.59 8.81 -10.33
CA ALA A 105 -1.77 9.50 -9.33
C ALA A 105 -0.33 8.94 -9.22
N PHE A 106 -0.04 7.83 -9.91
CA PHE A 106 1.28 7.20 -9.98
C PHE A 106 1.79 7.12 -11.43
N PRO A 107 1.99 8.24 -12.13
CA PRO A 107 2.34 8.23 -13.56
C PRO A 107 3.70 7.57 -13.85
N GLN A 108 4.58 7.44 -12.84
CA GLN A 108 5.84 6.71 -12.93
C GLN A 108 5.68 5.18 -12.86
N VAL A 109 4.47 4.68 -12.59
CA VAL A 109 4.14 3.26 -12.53
C VAL A 109 3.45 2.86 -13.83
N GLN A 110 4.03 1.88 -14.52
CA GLN A 110 3.52 1.38 -15.79
C GLN A 110 2.67 0.15 -15.54
N ARG A 111 1.47 0.08 -16.14
CA ARG A 111 0.60 -1.10 -16.07
C ARG A 111 0.76 -1.97 -17.31
N GLU A 112 1.13 -3.23 -17.12
CA GLU A 112 1.33 -4.25 -18.16
C GLU A 112 0.47 -5.48 -17.81
N GLY A 113 -0.73 -5.57 -18.39
CA GLY A 113 -1.68 -6.61 -18.00
C GLY A 113 -2.08 -6.47 -16.52
N ASP A 114 -1.77 -7.49 -15.73
CA ASP A 114 -2.03 -7.57 -14.29
C ASP A 114 -0.86 -7.06 -13.43
N ASP A 115 0.25 -6.67 -14.06
CA ASP A 115 1.44 -6.17 -13.40
C ASP A 115 1.50 -4.64 -13.40
N TYR A 116 1.88 -4.07 -12.26
CA TYR A 116 2.29 -2.69 -12.11
C TYR A 116 3.81 -2.65 -11.90
N ARG A 117 4.52 -1.99 -12.80
CA ARG A 117 5.98 -1.89 -12.78
C ARG A 117 6.44 -0.50 -12.40
N PHE A 118 7.43 -0.45 -11.53
CA PHE A 118 8.15 0.77 -11.18
C PHE A 118 9.64 0.55 -11.42
N ARG A 119 10.26 1.44 -12.21
CA ARG A 119 11.68 1.32 -12.63
C ARG A 119 12.00 -0.05 -13.26
N GLY A 120 11.10 -0.57 -14.08
CA GLY A 120 11.22 -1.86 -14.78
C GLY A 120 10.97 -3.10 -13.90
N GLN A 121 10.88 -2.95 -12.58
CA GLN A 121 10.61 -4.03 -11.63
C GLN A 121 9.11 -4.14 -11.37
N ARG A 122 8.59 -5.37 -11.30
CA ARG A 122 7.20 -5.62 -10.90
C ARG A 122 7.04 -5.27 -9.42
N TRP A 123 6.21 -4.27 -9.13
CA TRP A 123 5.96 -3.77 -7.78
C TRP A 123 4.65 -4.30 -7.20
N LEU A 124 3.60 -4.39 -8.02
CA LEU A 124 2.33 -5.02 -7.67
C LEU A 124 1.91 -5.96 -8.80
N HIS A 125 1.39 -7.13 -8.44
CA HIS A 125 0.60 -7.98 -9.31
C HIS A 125 -0.80 -8.08 -8.73
N GLU A 126 -1.80 -7.81 -9.54
CA GLU A 126 -3.20 -7.79 -9.13
C GLU A 126 -4.00 -8.77 -9.98
N GLN A 127 -4.56 -9.80 -9.34
CA GLN A 127 -5.50 -10.71 -9.98
C GLN A 127 -6.88 -10.51 -9.38
N THR A 128 -7.92 -10.44 -10.22
CA THR A 128 -9.30 -10.33 -9.74
C THR A 128 -10.03 -11.64 -10.00
N ARG A 129 -10.63 -12.20 -8.94
CA ARG A 129 -11.44 -13.43 -9.02
C ARG A 129 -12.69 -13.26 -8.18
N ASN A 130 -13.88 -13.30 -8.80
CA ASN A 130 -15.18 -13.18 -8.13
C ASN A 130 -15.29 -11.97 -7.17
N ALA A 131 -14.87 -10.79 -7.62
CA ALA A 131 -14.81 -9.54 -6.84
C ALA A 131 -13.85 -9.53 -5.63
N VAL A 132 -13.00 -10.55 -5.49
CA VAL A 132 -11.85 -10.55 -4.59
C VAL A 132 -10.60 -10.23 -5.41
N HIS A 133 -9.80 -9.29 -4.91
CA HIS A 133 -8.53 -8.88 -5.51
C HIS A 133 -7.39 -9.55 -4.75
N GLU A 134 -6.58 -10.33 -5.44
CA GLU A 134 -5.32 -10.85 -4.92
C GLU A 134 -4.21 -9.85 -5.26
N LEU A 135 -3.68 -9.18 -4.23
CA LEU A 135 -2.61 -8.21 -4.35
C LEU A 135 -1.30 -8.85 -3.90
N THR A 136 -0.32 -8.90 -4.78
CA THR A 136 1.02 -9.42 -4.47
C THR A 136 2.06 -8.31 -4.66
N THR A 137 2.77 -7.98 -3.59
CA THR A 137 3.90 -7.03 -3.59
C THR A 137 5.16 -7.73 -3.08
N PRO A 138 6.35 -7.13 -3.20
CA PRO A 138 7.56 -7.66 -2.55
C PRO A 138 7.47 -7.79 -1.03
N ALA A 139 6.54 -7.09 -0.36
CA ALA A 139 6.42 -7.07 1.09
C ALA A 139 5.30 -7.97 1.64
N GLY A 140 4.48 -8.56 0.77
CA GLY A 140 3.38 -9.43 1.19
C GLY A 140 2.36 -9.70 0.09
N ARG A 141 1.49 -10.67 0.38
CA ARG A 141 0.32 -11.02 -0.43
C ARG A 141 -0.95 -10.90 0.41
N TRP A 142 -2.00 -10.37 -0.19
CA TRP A 142 -3.30 -10.20 0.45
C TRP A 142 -4.44 -10.54 -0.51
N GLN A 143 -5.51 -11.11 0.03
CA GLN A 143 -6.83 -11.10 -0.58
C GLN A 143 -7.59 -9.89 -0.06
N VAL A 144 -8.14 -9.10 -0.96
CA VAL A 144 -8.81 -7.82 -0.66
C VAL A 144 -10.20 -7.83 -1.25
N LYS A 145 -11.20 -7.56 -0.43
CA LYS A 145 -12.58 -7.37 -0.85
C LYS A 145 -13.03 -5.97 -0.44
N ALA A 146 -13.45 -5.17 -1.41
CA ALA A 146 -14.06 -3.87 -1.13
C ALA A 146 -15.36 -4.06 -0.37
N LEU A 147 -15.54 -3.27 0.69
CA LEU A 147 -16.79 -3.17 1.42
C LEU A 147 -17.52 -1.95 0.87
N THR A 148 -18.56 -2.20 0.09
CA THR A 148 -19.51 -1.13 -0.25
C THR A 148 -20.26 -0.72 1.01
N PRO A 149 -20.45 0.59 1.25
CA PRO A 149 -21.34 1.07 2.29
C PRO A 149 -22.80 0.63 2.04
#